data_AF-A0A208Y091-F1
#
_entry.id   AF-A0A208Y091-F1
#
_cell.length_a   1.000
_cell.length_b   1.000
_cell.length_c   1.000
_cell.angle_alpha   90.00
_cell.angle_beta   90.00
_cell.angle_gamma   90.00
#
_symmetry.space_group_name_H-M   'P 1'
#
loop_
_entity.id
_entity.type
_entity.pdbx_description
1 polymer ?
#
loop_
_entity_poly.entity_id
_entity_poly.type
_entity_poly.pdbx_seq_one_letter_code
_entity_poly.pdbx_strand_id
1 'polypeptide(L)'
;MDRRKPLTPAPAPRREGAEARAAAARRPAAPLPPVTAANSNTRVTTGRPPVARGTPARPLRPDEARATNSNTRVAPARLIVPAPIQVRTPAREANHGLNSERMRAALVARLRAQGIADERVLEAVHAIPRHRFVDEALASRAYEDAALPIGHGQTISQPWIVARMIAAARNGRELGKVLEVGTGCGYQAAVLAGVAREVYSIERIKALHELARNQLRPFRLPHVRLVFGDGMLGVPSAAPFDAIVVAAAGLKIPDALLAQLAVGGRLVAPEGGARQRLVMIERTGAQSWVRTELEAVRFVPLQSGVLL
;
A
#
# COMPACT_ATOMS: atom_id res chain seq x y z
N MET A 1 -70.25 31.23 7.21
CA MET A 1 -69.54 32.29 7.96
C MET A 1 -69.07 31.67 9.26
N ASP A 2 -67.77 31.61 9.50
CA ASP A 2 -67.24 31.37 10.86
C ASP A 2 -65.88 32.08 11.00
N ARG A 3 -65.64 32.73 12.15
CA ARG A 3 -64.57 33.72 12.33
C ARG A 3 -63.36 33.11 13.04
N ARG A 4 -62.26 32.89 12.29
CA ARG A 4 -60.98 32.49 12.87
C ARG A 4 -60.44 33.61 13.78
N LYS A 5 -60.24 33.31 15.08
CA LYS A 5 -59.44 34.16 15.98
C LYS A 5 -57.95 34.03 15.62
N PRO A 6 -57.16 35.11 15.63
CA PRO A 6 -55.70 35.02 15.51
C PRO A 6 -55.08 34.49 16.82
N LEU A 7 -54.02 33.69 16.69
CA LEU A 7 -53.24 33.18 17.83
C LEU A 7 -52.01 34.08 18.05
N THR A 8 -51.83 34.60 19.26
CA THR A 8 -50.69 35.46 19.63
C THR A 8 -49.42 34.62 19.82
N PRO A 9 -48.24 35.03 19.31
CA PRO A 9 -46.99 34.30 19.56
C PRO A 9 -46.49 34.49 21.00
N ALA A 10 -45.89 33.43 21.56
CA ALA A 10 -45.32 33.43 22.91
C ALA A 10 -43.96 34.17 22.98
N PRO A 11 -43.61 34.77 24.13
CA PRO A 11 -42.35 35.50 24.29
C PRO A 11 -41.15 34.56 24.46
N ALA A 12 -39.98 35.00 23.98
CA ALA A 12 -38.71 34.28 24.14
C ALA A 12 -38.18 34.35 25.59
N PRO A 13 -37.51 33.30 26.10
CA PRO A 13 -36.97 33.29 27.45
C PRO A 13 -35.75 34.23 27.59
N ARG A 14 -35.70 34.94 28.73
CA ARG A 14 -34.61 35.84 29.09
C ARG A 14 -33.34 35.08 29.45
N ARG A 15 -32.17 35.68 29.18
CA ARG A 15 -30.90 35.29 29.78
C ARG A 15 -30.67 36.15 31.02
N GLU A 16 -30.62 35.52 32.18
CA GLU A 16 -30.05 36.11 33.40
C GLU A 16 -28.87 35.23 33.82
N GLY A 17 -27.79 35.85 34.29
CA GLY A 17 -26.56 35.18 34.68
C GLY A 17 -26.30 35.31 36.18
N ALA A 18 -25.41 34.48 36.70
CA ALA A 18 -24.82 34.67 38.02
C ALA A 18 -23.39 34.11 38.03
N GLU A 19 -22.44 34.97 38.41
CA GLU A 19 -21.15 34.57 38.97
C GLU A 19 -21.39 34.05 40.42
N ALA A 20 -20.49 33.43 41.19
CA ALA A 20 -19.03 33.35 41.12
C ALA A 20 -18.47 32.21 42.02
N ARG A 21 -17.13 32.04 41.99
CA ARG A 21 -16.23 31.43 43.01
C ARG A 21 -16.22 29.89 43.19
N ALA A 22 -15.08 29.29 42.79
CA ALA A 22 -14.06 28.82 43.75
C ALA A 22 -12.70 28.65 43.04
N ALA A 23 -11.59 28.88 43.74
CA ALA A 23 -10.23 28.86 43.16
C ALA A 23 -9.44 27.62 43.60
N ALA A 24 -8.60 27.10 42.69
CA ALA A 24 -7.49 26.21 43.04
C ALA A 24 -6.35 26.39 42.03
N ALA A 25 -5.21 26.93 42.50
CA ALA A 25 -4.06 27.21 41.64
C ALA A 25 -3.27 25.93 41.30
N ARG A 26 -2.75 25.84 40.07
CA ARG A 26 -1.65 24.93 39.72
C ARG A 26 -0.53 25.73 39.05
N ARG A 27 0.71 25.45 39.49
CA ARG A 27 1.94 26.20 39.19
C ARG A 27 2.37 26.00 37.73
N PRO A 28 2.99 27.00 37.07
CA PRO A 28 3.64 26.80 35.79
C PRO A 28 4.87 25.89 35.94
N ALA A 29 5.08 25.01 34.98
CA ALA A 29 6.29 24.18 34.89
C ALA A 29 7.46 25.00 34.31
N ALA A 30 8.66 24.83 34.86
CA ALA A 30 9.86 25.50 34.38
C ALA A 30 10.37 24.89 33.05
N PRO A 31 11.01 25.68 32.16
CA PRO A 31 11.56 25.18 30.92
C PRO A 31 12.78 24.29 31.16
N LEU A 32 12.92 23.24 30.35
CA LEU A 32 14.10 22.36 30.34
C LEU A 32 15.30 23.06 29.67
N PRO A 33 16.54 22.86 30.16
CA PRO A 33 17.73 23.44 29.56
C PRO A 33 18.11 22.77 28.22
N PRO A 34 18.85 23.47 27.33
CA PRO A 34 19.25 22.93 26.04
C PRO A 34 20.31 21.83 26.17
N VAL A 35 20.16 20.76 25.39
CA VAL A 35 21.17 19.69 25.27
C VAL A 35 22.22 20.14 24.26
N THR A 36 23.44 20.40 24.72
CA THR A 36 24.60 20.69 23.87
C THR A 36 25.22 19.41 23.31
N ALA A 37 25.76 19.50 22.10
CA ALA A 37 26.55 18.43 21.50
C ALA A 37 28.03 18.56 21.92
N ALA A 38 28.63 17.46 22.40
CA ALA A 38 30.01 17.02 22.14
C ALA A 38 30.49 16.03 23.21
N ASN A 39 30.89 14.83 22.79
CA ASN A 39 32.27 14.36 23.00
C ASN A 39 32.56 13.05 22.26
N SER A 40 33.77 12.98 21.72
CA SER A 40 34.34 11.83 21.02
C SER A 40 34.87 10.80 22.01
N ASN A 41 35.02 9.54 21.58
CA ASN A 41 36.33 8.88 21.77
C ASN A 41 36.54 7.68 20.83
N THR A 42 37.62 7.77 20.07
CA THR A 42 38.16 6.72 19.20
C THR A 42 38.89 5.68 20.05
N ARG A 43 38.74 4.39 19.74
CA ARG A 43 39.85 3.44 19.96
C ARG A 43 39.92 2.35 18.89
N VAL A 44 40.95 2.46 18.06
CA VAL A 44 41.46 1.35 17.26
C VAL A 44 42.42 0.54 18.14
N THR A 45 42.31 -0.79 18.13
CA THR A 45 43.40 -1.69 18.54
C THR A 45 43.45 -2.90 17.62
N THR A 46 44.55 -3.01 16.87
CA THR A 46 44.92 -4.19 16.09
C THR A 46 45.56 -5.25 16.98
N GLY A 47 45.39 -6.53 16.64
CA GLY A 47 46.02 -7.64 17.37
C GLY A 47 46.00 -8.95 16.56
N ARG A 48 47.19 -9.44 16.17
CA ARG A 48 47.39 -10.72 15.44
C ARG A 48 47.42 -11.92 16.42
N PRO A 49 47.21 -13.17 15.95
CA PRO A 49 47.13 -14.36 16.81
C PRO A 49 48.48 -15.07 17.03
N PRO A 50 48.57 -16.01 17.99
CA PRO A 50 49.76 -16.83 18.25
C PRO A 50 49.82 -18.15 17.44
N VAL A 51 51.00 -18.76 17.47
CA VAL A 51 51.45 -19.99 16.75
C VAL A 51 52.33 -20.82 17.72
N ALA A 52 52.66 -22.11 17.55
CA ALA A 52 52.40 -23.12 16.50
C ALA A 52 52.52 -24.55 17.11
N ARG A 53 52.18 -25.61 16.35
CA ARG A 53 52.99 -26.85 16.27
C ARG A 53 52.60 -27.79 15.11
N GLY A 54 53.61 -28.43 14.48
CA GLY A 54 53.50 -29.43 13.40
C GLY A 54 53.12 -30.84 13.91
N THR A 55 53.13 -31.92 13.10
CA THR A 55 54.13 -32.38 12.10
C THR A 55 53.52 -33.54 11.24
N PRO A 56 54.25 -34.24 10.33
CA PRO A 56 54.83 -33.87 9.03
C PRO A 56 54.01 -34.37 7.80
N ALA A 57 54.39 -33.91 6.59
CA ALA A 57 53.92 -34.47 5.32
C ALA A 57 55.01 -35.36 4.64
N ARG A 58 54.57 -36.32 3.82
CA ARG A 58 55.42 -37.26 3.04
C ARG A 58 55.70 -36.70 1.62
N PRO A 59 56.93 -36.82 1.08
CA PRO A 59 57.27 -36.22 -0.21
C PRO A 59 56.95 -37.11 -1.42
N LEU A 60 56.65 -36.47 -2.55
CA LEU A 60 56.77 -37.03 -3.90
C LEU A 60 57.54 -36.03 -4.78
N ARG A 61 58.23 -36.54 -5.81
CA ARG A 61 59.31 -35.87 -6.56
C ARG A 61 58.78 -35.09 -7.78
N PRO A 62 59.56 -34.11 -8.30
CA PRO A 62 59.12 -33.26 -9.41
C PRO A 62 59.39 -33.89 -10.79
N ASP A 63 58.60 -33.53 -11.79
CA ASP A 63 59.10 -32.72 -12.92
C ASP A 63 57.96 -32.18 -13.83
N GLU A 64 58.36 -31.39 -14.82
CA GLU A 64 57.58 -30.84 -15.96
C GLU A 64 56.61 -29.68 -15.69
N ALA A 65 57.08 -28.48 -16.03
CA ALA A 65 56.28 -27.27 -16.11
C ALA A 65 55.50 -27.18 -17.43
N ARG A 66 54.27 -26.65 -17.37
CA ARG A 66 53.65 -25.97 -18.53
C ARG A 66 52.74 -24.84 -18.09
N ALA A 67 53.07 -23.61 -18.50
CA ALA A 67 52.18 -22.47 -18.34
C ALA A 67 51.09 -22.51 -19.42
N THR A 68 49.82 -22.51 -19.01
CA THR A 68 48.68 -22.24 -19.89
C THR A 68 47.75 -21.24 -19.24
N ASN A 69 47.83 -20.00 -19.71
CA ASN A 69 46.99 -18.87 -19.32
C ASN A 69 45.61 -18.94 -20.00
N SER A 70 44.62 -19.54 -19.34
CA SER A 70 43.23 -19.49 -19.82
C SER A 70 42.53 -18.24 -19.28
N ASN A 71 42.35 -17.25 -20.15
CA ASN A 71 41.53 -16.07 -19.89
C ASN A 71 40.06 -16.47 -19.70
N THR A 72 39.63 -16.66 -18.44
CA THR A 72 38.21 -16.78 -18.10
C THR A 72 37.52 -15.44 -18.30
N ARG A 73 36.94 -15.25 -19.49
CA ARG A 73 36.08 -14.12 -19.82
C ARG A 73 34.86 -14.16 -18.90
N VAL A 74 34.85 -13.32 -17.85
CA VAL A 74 33.67 -13.08 -17.02
C VAL A 74 32.59 -12.49 -17.92
N ALA A 75 31.63 -13.32 -18.33
CA ALA A 75 30.44 -12.84 -19.01
C ALA A 75 29.62 -12.02 -18.00
N PRO A 76 29.16 -10.80 -18.34
CA PRO A 76 28.25 -10.08 -17.46
C PRO A 76 26.98 -10.91 -17.31
N ALA A 77 26.60 -11.16 -16.05
CA ALA A 77 25.36 -11.88 -15.75
C ALA A 77 24.19 -11.16 -16.42
N ARG A 78 23.56 -11.82 -17.41
CA ARG A 78 22.37 -11.27 -18.06
C ARG A 78 21.31 -11.08 -16.99
N LEU A 79 20.93 -9.82 -16.75
CA LEU A 79 19.77 -9.51 -15.92
C LEU A 79 18.55 -10.11 -16.63
N ILE A 80 18.01 -11.20 -16.08
CA ILE A 80 16.77 -11.80 -16.59
C ILE A 80 15.64 -10.86 -16.18
N VAL A 81 15.28 -9.96 -17.09
CA VAL A 81 14.05 -9.18 -16.97
C VAL A 81 12.89 -10.17 -17.15
N PRO A 82 12.04 -10.38 -16.13
CA PRO A 82 10.91 -11.29 -16.27
C PRO A 82 9.94 -10.73 -17.30
N ALA A 83 9.48 -11.59 -18.22
CA ALA A 83 8.42 -11.24 -19.15
C ALA A 83 7.16 -10.79 -18.38
N PRO A 84 6.35 -9.87 -18.93
CA PRO A 84 5.14 -9.40 -18.28
C PRO A 84 4.23 -10.58 -17.92
N ILE A 85 3.91 -10.74 -16.63
CA ILE A 85 3.07 -11.83 -16.13
C ILE A 85 1.70 -11.73 -16.80
N GLN A 86 1.39 -12.69 -17.68
CA GLN A 86 0.08 -12.79 -18.31
C GLN A 86 -0.93 -13.34 -17.31
N VAL A 87 -1.73 -12.46 -16.70
CA VAL A 87 -2.89 -12.87 -15.91
C VAL A 87 -3.87 -13.60 -16.83
N ARG A 88 -4.01 -14.91 -16.66
CA ARG A 88 -4.89 -15.72 -17.50
C ARG A 88 -6.35 -15.54 -17.05
N THR A 89 -7.15 -14.87 -17.86
CA THR A 89 -8.61 -14.78 -17.64
C THR A 89 -9.22 -16.19 -17.63
N PRO A 90 -10.08 -16.55 -16.65
CA PRO A 90 -10.70 -17.88 -16.60
C PRO A 90 -11.62 -18.14 -17.80
N ALA A 91 -11.37 -19.23 -18.53
CA ALA A 91 -12.17 -19.63 -19.70
C ALA A 91 -13.51 -20.28 -19.28
N ARG A 92 -14.51 -19.46 -18.96
CA ARG A 92 -15.95 -19.76 -19.01
C ARG A 92 -16.74 -18.47 -18.73
N GLU A 93 -17.28 -17.87 -19.79
CA GLU A 93 -18.14 -16.70 -19.71
C GLU A 93 -19.50 -17.02 -20.35
N ALA A 94 -20.53 -17.17 -19.51
CA ALA A 94 -21.90 -17.23 -19.99
C ALA A 94 -22.36 -15.80 -20.31
N ASN A 95 -22.50 -15.48 -21.60
CA ASN A 95 -23.07 -14.25 -22.19
C ASN A 95 -22.47 -12.88 -21.79
N HIS A 96 -21.59 -12.81 -20.79
CA HIS A 96 -20.99 -11.56 -20.33
C HIS A 96 -19.73 -11.14 -21.12
N GLY A 97 -19.06 -12.07 -21.82
CA GLY A 97 -17.69 -11.86 -22.31
C GLY A 97 -17.51 -10.69 -23.28
N LEU A 98 -18.25 -10.68 -24.40
CA LEU A 98 -18.10 -9.63 -25.43
C LEU A 98 -18.50 -8.23 -24.93
N ASN A 99 -19.49 -8.15 -24.04
CA ASN A 99 -19.89 -6.88 -23.43
C ASN A 99 -18.86 -6.43 -22.38
N SER A 100 -18.36 -7.35 -21.54
CA SER A 100 -17.34 -7.07 -20.53
C SER A 100 -16.05 -6.56 -21.17
N GLU A 101 -15.61 -7.14 -22.28
CA GLU A 101 -14.39 -6.69 -22.96
C GLU A 101 -14.51 -5.25 -23.50
N ARG A 102 -15.65 -4.93 -24.13
CA ARG A 102 -15.93 -3.56 -24.58
C ARG A 102 -15.99 -2.58 -23.41
N MET A 103 -16.58 -2.98 -22.27
CA MET A 103 -16.66 -2.14 -21.07
C MET A 103 -15.28 -1.95 -20.40
N ARG A 104 -14.40 -2.97 -20.42
CA ARG A 104 -13.00 -2.88 -19.95
C ARG A 104 -12.18 -1.92 -20.81
N ALA A 105 -12.27 -2.06 -22.13
CA ALA A 105 -11.59 -1.16 -23.06
C ALA A 105 -12.09 0.29 -22.93
N ALA A 106 -13.41 0.49 -22.82
CA ALA A 106 -14.01 1.81 -22.61
C ALA A 106 -13.61 2.44 -21.26
N LEU A 107 -13.52 1.64 -20.19
CA LEU A 107 -12.99 2.09 -18.90
C LEU A 107 -11.54 2.57 -19.05
N VAL A 108 -10.67 1.76 -19.66
CA VAL A 108 -9.25 2.10 -19.84
C VAL A 108 -9.05 3.34 -20.70
N ALA A 109 -9.84 3.51 -21.76
CA ALA A 109 -9.86 4.74 -22.56
C ALA A 109 -10.24 5.98 -21.72
N ARG A 110 -11.26 5.85 -20.84
CA ARG A 110 -11.66 6.91 -19.91
C ARG A 110 -10.55 7.24 -18.91
N LEU A 111 -9.91 6.24 -18.31
CA LEU A 111 -8.81 6.43 -17.37
C LEU A 111 -7.63 7.17 -18.00
N ARG A 112 -7.27 6.83 -19.25
CA ARG A 112 -6.25 7.54 -20.02
C ARG A 112 -6.65 9.00 -20.27
N ALA A 113 -7.89 9.25 -20.67
CA ALA A 113 -8.42 10.62 -20.84
C ALA A 113 -8.48 11.41 -19.52
N GLN A 114 -8.63 10.74 -18.38
CA GLN A 114 -8.55 11.31 -17.02
C GLN A 114 -7.09 11.43 -16.51
N GLY A 115 -6.08 11.33 -17.38
CA GLY A 115 -4.68 11.61 -17.06
C GLY A 115 -3.87 10.44 -16.51
N ILE A 116 -4.39 9.22 -16.48
CA ILE A 116 -3.59 8.03 -16.14
C ILE A 116 -2.71 7.68 -17.35
N ALA A 117 -1.44 8.10 -17.32
CA ALA A 117 -0.46 7.87 -18.40
C ALA A 117 0.38 6.59 -18.24
N ASP A 118 0.25 5.87 -17.11
CA ASP A 118 1.01 4.65 -16.87
C ASP A 118 0.36 3.46 -17.58
N GLU A 119 0.77 3.23 -18.83
CA GLU A 119 0.24 2.16 -19.69
C GLU A 119 0.31 0.77 -19.04
N ARG A 120 1.34 0.49 -18.23
CA ARG A 120 1.45 -0.81 -17.55
C ARG A 120 0.42 -0.98 -16.43
N VAL A 121 -0.05 0.12 -15.82
CA VAL A 121 -1.20 0.11 -14.90
C VAL A 121 -2.50 0.00 -15.68
N LEU A 122 -2.63 0.67 -16.83
CA LEU A 122 -3.80 0.55 -17.71
C LEU A 122 -3.97 -0.88 -18.24
N GLU A 123 -2.90 -1.54 -18.65
CA GLU A 123 -2.86 -2.97 -19.02
C GLU A 123 -3.37 -3.86 -17.88
N ALA A 124 -2.91 -3.63 -16.64
CA ALA A 124 -3.34 -4.41 -15.48
C ALA A 124 -4.82 -4.18 -15.14
N VAL A 125 -5.28 -2.93 -15.17
CA VAL A 125 -6.72 -2.59 -15.00
C VAL A 125 -7.55 -3.19 -16.13
N HIS A 126 -7.04 -3.23 -17.36
CA HIS A 126 -7.69 -3.94 -18.46
C HIS A 126 -7.81 -5.43 -18.14
N ALA A 127 -6.69 -6.07 -17.77
CA ALA A 127 -6.57 -7.51 -17.58
C ALA A 127 -7.43 -8.08 -16.44
N ILE A 128 -7.77 -7.28 -15.42
CA ILE A 128 -8.62 -7.72 -14.30
C ILE A 128 -10.11 -7.39 -14.57
N PRO A 129 -11.00 -8.39 -14.75
CA PRO A 129 -12.43 -8.19 -14.93
C PRO A 129 -13.10 -7.76 -13.62
N ARG A 130 -13.13 -6.44 -13.38
CA ARG A 130 -13.66 -5.80 -12.16
C ARG A 130 -15.05 -6.28 -11.73
N HIS A 131 -15.93 -6.63 -12.67
CA HIS A 131 -17.27 -7.15 -12.38
C HIS A 131 -17.26 -8.46 -11.56
N ARG A 132 -16.16 -9.23 -11.55
CA ARG A 132 -16.03 -10.44 -10.73
C ARG A 132 -15.83 -10.17 -9.24
N PHE A 133 -15.57 -8.92 -8.85
CA PHE A 133 -15.24 -8.50 -7.48
C PHE A 133 -16.38 -7.75 -6.77
N VAL A 134 -17.59 -7.76 -7.36
CA VAL A 134 -18.82 -7.18 -6.81
C VAL A 134 -19.96 -8.20 -6.90
N ASP A 135 -21.06 -7.95 -6.20
CA ASP A 135 -22.29 -8.73 -6.36
C ASP A 135 -22.81 -8.67 -7.81
N GLU A 136 -23.45 -9.74 -8.26
CA GLU A 136 -23.95 -9.89 -9.64
C GLU A 136 -24.92 -8.76 -10.04
N ALA A 137 -25.78 -8.32 -9.10
CA ALA A 137 -26.68 -7.18 -9.28
C ALA A 137 -25.97 -5.83 -9.53
N LEU A 138 -24.66 -5.74 -9.27
CA LEU A 138 -23.81 -4.56 -9.49
C LEU A 138 -22.82 -4.75 -10.66
N ALA A 139 -22.80 -5.92 -11.32
CA ALA A 139 -21.84 -6.24 -12.37
C ALA A 139 -21.91 -5.27 -13.57
N SER A 140 -23.11 -4.84 -13.95
CA SER A 140 -23.33 -3.82 -15.00
C SER A 140 -22.72 -2.45 -14.66
N ARG A 141 -22.61 -2.13 -13.36
CA ARG A 141 -22.07 -0.88 -12.85
C ARG A 141 -20.58 -0.93 -12.55
N ALA A 142 -19.95 -2.11 -12.61
CA ALA A 142 -18.55 -2.32 -12.21
C ALA A 142 -17.54 -1.46 -12.99
N TYR A 143 -17.90 -0.98 -14.19
CA TYR A 143 -17.07 -0.15 -15.08
C TYR A 143 -17.47 1.33 -15.11
N GLU A 144 -18.41 1.74 -14.26
CA GLU A 144 -18.60 3.15 -13.87
C GLU A 144 -17.40 3.63 -13.06
N ASP A 145 -17.10 4.94 -13.08
CA ASP A 145 -16.06 5.51 -12.21
C ASP A 145 -16.57 5.75 -10.77
N ALA A 146 -17.14 4.71 -10.19
CA ALA A 146 -17.86 4.71 -8.93
C ALA A 146 -17.26 3.69 -7.94
N ALA A 147 -17.33 4.03 -6.65
CA ALA A 147 -17.16 3.05 -5.59
C ALA A 147 -18.46 2.26 -5.41
N LEU A 148 -18.37 0.95 -5.21
CA LEU A 148 -19.53 0.06 -5.07
C LEU A 148 -19.42 -0.71 -3.74
N PRO A 149 -20.53 -1.05 -3.06
CA PRO A 149 -20.47 -1.83 -1.83
C PRO A 149 -19.96 -3.25 -2.09
N ILE A 150 -19.28 -3.83 -1.09
CA ILE A 150 -18.78 -5.22 -1.10
C ILE A 150 -19.12 -5.97 0.21
N GLY A 151 -20.18 -5.54 0.90
CA GLY A 151 -20.53 -6.02 2.24
C GLY A 151 -19.70 -5.40 3.37
N HIS A 152 -20.02 -5.76 4.61
CA HIS A 152 -19.30 -5.35 5.84
C HIS A 152 -19.03 -3.85 6.01
N GLY A 153 -19.88 -2.99 5.43
CA GLY A 153 -19.70 -1.54 5.43
C GLY A 153 -18.52 -1.03 4.57
N GLN A 154 -17.92 -1.90 3.75
CA GLN A 154 -16.78 -1.59 2.90
C GLN A 154 -17.20 -1.42 1.43
N THR A 155 -16.31 -0.82 0.64
CA THR A 155 -16.51 -0.59 -0.79
C THR A 155 -15.30 -1.05 -1.61
N ILE A 156 -15.54 -1.44 -2.86
CA ILE A 156 -14.50 -1.46 -3.88
C ILE A 156 -14.26 -0.02 -4.34
N SER A 157 -13.01 0.46 -4.21
CA SER A 157 -12.60 1.81 -4.60
C SER A 157 -12.86 2.09 -6.09
N GLN A 158 -13.08 3.36 -6.48
CA GLN A 158 -13.28 3.77 -7.88
C GLN A 158 -12.16 3.22 -8.81
N PRO A 159 -12.44 2.83 -10.06
CA PRO A 159 -11.40 2.44 -11.00
C PRO A 159 -10.29 3.49 -11.15
N TRP A 160 -10.66 4.78 -11.21
CA TRP A 160 -9.68 5.86 -11.33
C TRP A 160 -8.77 5.94 -10.12
N ILE A 161 -9.29 5.87 -8.88
CA ILE A 161 -8.43 5.97 -7.70
C ILE A 161 -7.50 4.76 -7.56
N VAL A 162 -7.94 3.55 -7.91
CA VAL A 162 -7.08 2.36 -7.97
C VAL A 162 -5.92 2.58 -8.94
N ALA A 163 -6.21 3.01 -10.17
CA ALA A 163 -5.19 3.28 -11.18
C ALA A 163 -4.24 4.41 -10.76
N ARG A 164 -4.80 5.50 -10.19
CA ARG A 164 -4.08 6.68 -9.72
C ARG A 164 -3.09 6.38 -8.60
N MET A 165 -3.51 5.59 -7.61
CA MET A 165 -2.68 5.18 -6.48
C MET A 165 -1.50 4.30 -6.93
N ILE A 166 -1.78 3.31 -7.78
CA ILE A 166 -0.76 2.40 -8.30
C ILE A 166 0.24 3.17 -9.19
N ALA A 167 -0.25 4.03 -10.09
CA ALA A 167 0.60 4.86 -10.94
C ALA A 167 1.49 5.82 -10.13
N ALA A 168 1.00 6.40 -9.03
CA ALA A 168 1.79 7.25 -8.13
C ALA A 168 2.93 6.47 -7.42
N ALA A 169 2.64 5.24 -6.98
CA ALA A 169 3.61 4.38 -6.32
C ALA A 169 4.71 3.91 -7.29
N ARG A 170 4.32 3.58 -8.53
CA ARG A 170 5.24 3.20 -9.62
C ARG A 170 6.06 4.37 -10.12
N ASN A 171 5.40 5.37 -10.68
CA ASN A 171 6.00 6.56 -11.29
C ASN A 171 7.14 6.19 -12.28
N GLY A 172 6.81 5.33 -13.26
CA GLY A 172 7.74 4.83 -14.27
C GLY A 172 8.68 3.71 -13.81
N ARG A 173 8.65 3.30 -12.54
CA ARG A 173 9.54 2.25 -11.99
C ARG A 173 8.89 0.86 -12.02
N GLU A 174 9.72 -0.17 -12.02
CA GLU A 174 9.28 -1.51 -11.62
C GLU A 174 9.01 -1.55 -10.11
N LEU A 175 8.05 -2.38 -9.69
CA LEU A 175 7.84 -2.70 -8.28
C LEU A 175 8.30 -4.14 -8.05
N GLY A 176 9.25 -4.34 -7.14
CA GLY A 176 9.59 -5.66 -6.64
C GLY A 176 8.48 -6.14 -5.71
N LYS A 177 8.52 -5.70 -4.45
CA LYS A 177 7.58 -6.12 -3.40
C LYS A 177 6.64 -4.99 -2.97
N VAL A 178 5.34 -5.24 -3.04
CA VAL A 178 4.29 -4.28 -2.63
C VAL A 178 3.53 -4.79 -1.42
N LEU A 179 3.18 -3.87 -0.51
CA LEU A 179 2.14 -4.09 0.50
C LEU A 179 0.88 -3.29 0.13
N GLU A 180 -0.26 -3.96 0.08
CA GLU A 180 -1.59 -3.36 0.10
C GLU A 180 -2.17 -3.46 1.51
N VAL A 181 -2.74 -2.38 2.01
CA VAL A 181 -3.45 -2.35 3.30
C VAL A 181 -4.94 -2.12 3.04
N GLY A 182 -5.77 -3.10 3.39
CA GLY A 182 -7.21 -3.15 3.09
C GLY A 182 -7.50 -3.92 1.80
N THR A 183 -7.37 -5.25 1.83
CA THR A 183 -7.66 -6.12 0.67
C THR A 183 -9.10 -5.96 0.16
N GLY A 184 -10.07 -5.80 1.06
CA GLY A 184 -11.50 -5.75 0.73
C GLY A 184 -11.94 -6.96 -0.09
N CYS A 185 -12.37 -6.74 -1.32
CA CYS A 185 -12.76 -7.79 -2.27
C CYS A 185 -11.58 -8.45 -3.01
N GLY A 186 -10.37 -7.88 -2.94
CA GLY A 186 -9.17 -8.35 -3.63
C GLY A 186 -8.95 -7.78 -5.05
N TYR A 187 -9.80 -6.88 -5.55
CA TYR A 187 -9.63 -6.31 -6.90
C TYR A 187 -8.29 -5.58 -7.06
N GLN A 188 -7.92 -4.72 -6.11
CA GLN A 188 -6.69 -3.94 -6.21
C GLN A 188 -5.44 -4.81 -5.97
N ALA A 189 -5.50 -5.84 -5.12
CA ALA A 189 -4.50 -6.92 -5.06
C ALA A 189 -4.25 -7.57 -6.44
N ALA A 190 -5.32 -7.87 -7.20
CA ALA A 190 -5.21 -8.47 -8.53
C ALA A 190 -4.59 -7.51 -9.56
N VAL A 191 -4.93 -6.22 -9.52
CA VAL A 191 -4.32 -5.21 -10.40
C VAL A 191 -2.84 -5.01 -10.03
N LEU A 192 -2.51 -4.96 -8.74
CA LEU A 192 -1.13 -4.91 -8.26
C LEU A 192 -0.30 -6.12 -8.73
N ALA A 193 -0.90 -7.30 -8.80
CA ALA A 193 -0.25 -8.51 -9.32
C ALA A 193 0.13 -8.42 -10.80
N GLY A 194 -0.48 -7.53 -11.58
CA GLY A 194 -0.08 -7.24 -12.96
C GLY A 194 1.16 -6.34 -13.09
N VAL A 195 1.51 -5.59 -12.04
CA VAL A 195 2.52 -4.52 -12.09
C VAL A 195 3.69 -4.68 -11.11
N ALA A 196 3.61 -5.64 -10.17
CA ALA A 196 4.61 -5.93 -9.16
C ALA A 196 5.08 -7.39 -9.20
N ARG A 197 6.32 -7.67 -8.76
CA ARG A 197 6.88 -9.03 -8.69
C ARG A 197 6.32 -9.86 -7.53
N GLU A 198 6.05 -9.21 -6.39
CA GLU A 198 5.41 -9.78 -5.19
C GLU A 198 4.37 -8.79 -4.64
N VAL A 199 3.21 -9.29 -4.22
CA VAL A 199 2.16 -8.51 -3.56
C VAL A 199 1.78 -9.17 -2.25
N TYR A 200 1.83 -8.42 -1.17
CA TYR A 200 1.23 -8.76 0.12
C TYR A 200 0.00 -7.89 0.28
N SER A 201 -1.13 -8.47 0.70
CA SER A 201 -2.35 -7.70 0.93
C SER A 201 -2.92 -8.08 2.29
N ILE A 202 -3.05 -7.11 3.20
CA ILE A 202 -3.51 -7.33 4.58
C ILE A 202 -4.94 -6.82 4.76
N GLU A 203 -5.78 -7.67 5.33
CA GLU A 203 -7.19 -7.37 5.65
C GLU A 203 -7.47 -7.70 7.12
N ARG A 204 -8.25 -6.82 7.76
CA ARG A 204 -8.62 -6.92 9.18
C ARG A 204 -9.98 -7.55 9.41
N ILE A 205 -10.87 -7.57 8.40
CA ILE A 205 -12.20 -8.20 8.48
C ILE A 205 -12.11 -9.61 7.90
N LYS A 206 -12.31 -10.63 8.75
CA LYS A 206 -12.12 -12.04 8.41
C LYS A 206 -12.95 -12.46 7.20
N ALA A 207 -14.23 -12.11 7.19
CA ALA A 207 -15.13 -12.39 6.07
C ALA A 207 -14.64 -11.81 4.73
N LEU A 208 -14.05 -10.60 4.72
CA LEU A 208 -13.49 -9.99 3.51
C LEU A 208 -12.18 -10.64 3.08
N HIS A 209 -11.31 -11.00 4.04
CA HIS A 209 -10.11 -11.78 3.75
C HIS A 209 -10.45 -13.11 3.05
N GLU A 210 -11.53 -13.77 3.48
CA GLU A 210 -12.00 -15.03 2.87
C GLU A 210 -12.72 -14.82 1.53
N LEU A 211 -13.49 -13.73 1.39
CA LEU A 211 -14.05 -13.28 0.11
C LEU A 211 -12.95 -13.06 -0.92
N ALA A 212 -11.93 -12.26 -0.60
CA ALA A 212 -10.80 -11.99 -1.48
C ALA A 212 -10.03 -13.27 -1.84
N ARG A 213 -9.78 -14.16 -0.87
CA ARG A 213 -9.17 -15.48 -1.13
C ARG A 213 -9.96 -16.29 -2.15
N ASN A 214 -11.29 -16.31 -2.04
CA ASN A 214 -12.17 -17.04 -2.96
C ASN A 214 -12.22 -16.39 -4.35
N GLN A 215 -12.29 -15.06 -4.42
CA GLN A 215 -12.33 -14.30 -5.68
C GLN A 215 -11.00 -14.33 -6.44
N LEU A 216 -9.86 -14.39 -5.74
CA LEU A 216 -8.53 -14.45 -6.35
C LEU A 216 -8.12 -15.85 -6.81
N ARG A 217 -8.68 -16.92 -6.22
CA ARG A 217 -8.34 -18.31 -6.54
C ARG A 217 -8.42 -18.67 -8.04
N PRO A 218 -9.43 -18.23 -8.83
CA PRO A 218 -9.51 -18.52 -10.27
C PRO A 218 -8.38 -17.88 -11.09
N PHE A 219 -7.83 -16.75 -10.65
CA PHE A 219 -6.77 -16.01 -11.38
C PHE A 219 -5.39 -16.66 -11.25
N ARG A 220 -5.20 -17.57 -10.28
CA ARG A 220 -3.94 -18.29 -10.03
C ARG A 220 -2.73 -17.36 -9.98
N LEU A 221 -2.75 -16.41 -9.04
CA LEU A 221 -1.68 -15.42 -8.81
C LEU A 221 -0.74 -15.91 -7.68
N PRO A 222 0.31 -16.72 -7.97
CA PRO A 222 1.15 -17.34 -6.93
C PRO A 222 1.99 -16.33 -6.14
N HIS A 223 2.16 -15.13 -6.68
CA HIS A 223 2.90 -14.01 -6.10
C HIS A 223 2.04 -13.05 -5.28
N VAL A 224 0.75 -13.34 -5.10
CA VAL A 224 -0.15 -12.61 -4.18
C VAL A 224 -0.31 -13.37 -2.88
N ARG A 225 0.09 -12.76 -1.77
CA ARG A 225 0.01 -13.31 -0.41
C ARG A 225 -1.01 -12.52 0.41
N LEU A 226 -2.16 -13.14 0.67
CA LEU A 226 -3.17 -12.55 1.56
C LEU A 226 -2.80 -12.78 3.02
N VAL A 227 -2.89 -11.72 3.82
CA VAL A 227 -2.64 -11.72 5.27
C VAL A 227 -3.94 -11.33 5.97
N PHE A 228 -4.27 -12.02 7.06
CA PHE A 228 -5.32 -11.60 7.97
C PHE A 228 -4.67 -10.95 9.19
N GLY A 229 -4.96 -9.67 9.47
CA GLY A 229 -4.27 -8.92 10.53
C GLY A 229 -4.58 -7.43 10.54
N ASP A 230 -4.01 -6.72 11.52
CA ASP A 230 -4.13 -5.27 11.63
C ASP A 230 -3.25 -4.56 10.60
N GLY A 231 -3.90 -3.95 9.61
CA GLY A 231 -3.25 -3.17 8.57
C GLY A 231 -2.42 -1.97 9.05
N MET A 232 -2.69 -1.43 10.24
CA MET A 232 -1.88 -0.36 10.82
C MET A 232 -0.48 -0.82 11.27
N LEU A 233 -0.30 -2.13 11.48
CA LEU A 233 0.99 -2.75 11.83
C LEU A 233 1.78 -3.20 10.58
N GLY A 234 1.16 -3.19 9.40
CA GLY A 234 1.76 -3.70 8.16
C GLY A 234 2.04 -5.20 8.22
N VAL A 235 3.13 -5.64 7.57
CA VAL A 235 3.60 -7.03 7.58
C VAL A 235 5.12 -7.05 7.83
N PRO A 236 5.58 -6.85 9.09
CA PRO A 236 7.00 -6.66 9.40
C PRO A 236 7.90 -7.84 8.95
N SER A 237 7.38 -9.06 8.99
CA SER A 237 8.09 -10.28 8.56
C SER A 237 8.35 -10.37 7.05
N ALA A 238 7.68 -9.54 6.24
CA ALA A 238 7.84 -9.46 4.80
C ALA A 238 8.52 -8.17 4.33
N ALA A 239 8.74 -7.20 5.22
CA ALA A 239 9.42 -5.95 4.92
C ALA A 239 10.91 -6.17 4.50
N PRO A 240 11.54 -5.20 3.80
CA PRO A 240 10.98 -3.95 3.31
C PRO A 240 10.16 -4.12 2.02
N PHE A 241 9.36 -3.09 1.71
CA PHE A 241 8.51 -2.97 0.52
C PHE A 241 8.94 -1.79 -0.36
N ASP A 242 8.96 -1.99 -1.68
CA ASP A 242 9.25 -0.92 -2.65
C ASP A 242 8.08 0.06 -2.79
N ALA A 243 6.86 -0.42 -2.54
CA ALA A 243 5.69 0.42 -2.37
C ALA A 243 4.71 -0.10 -1.32
N ILE A 244 4.00 0.83 -0.69
CA ILE A 244 2.88 0.55 0.22
C ILE A 244 1.67 1.32 -0.27
N VAL A 245 0.54 0.65 -0.46
CA VAL A 245 -0.71 1.27 -0.94
C VAL A 245 -1.81 1.02 0.08
N VAL A 246 -2.35 2.09 0.68
CA VAL A 246 -3.34 1.98 1.76
C VAL A 246 -4.72 2.35 1.21
N ALA A 247 -5.64 1.38 1.15
CA ALA A 247 -6.99 1.55 0.63
C ALA A 247 -8.02 1.98 1.70
N ALA A 248 -7.57 2.61 2.78
CA ALA A 248 -8.41 3.13 3.87
C ALA A 248 -7.77 4.39 4.50
N ALA A 249 -8.58 5.36 4.92
CA ALA A 249 -8.12 6.66 5.40
C ALA A 249 -7.76 6.67 6.88
N GLY A 250 -6.48 6.92 7.18
CA GLY A 250 -6.01 7.22 8.53
C GLY A 250 -6.12 8.71 8.85
N LEU A 251 -6.26 9.06 10.14
CA LEU A 251 -6.07 10.46 10.59
C LEU A 251 -4.62 10.93 10.38
N LYS A 252 -3.67 9.98 10.50
CA LYS A 252 -2.27 10.08 10.07
C LYS A 252 -1.85 8.76 9.45
N ILE A 253 -0.81 8.74 8.63
CA ILE A 253 -0.15 7.49 8.21
C ILE A 253 0.52 6.82 9.43
N PRO A 254 0.33 5.50 9.66
CA PRO A 254 1.02 4.77 10.72
C PRO A 254 2.54 4.70 10.53
N ASP A 255 3.29 5.03 11.58
CA ASP A 255 4.76 5.03 11.57
C ASP A 255 5.35 3.65 11.25
N ALA A 256 4.64 2.57 11.62
CA ALA A 256 5.00 1.20 11.29
C ALA A 256 5.04 0.93 9.77
N LEU A 257 4.19 1.58 8.98
CA LEU A 257 4.22 1.47 7.51
C LEU A 257 5.40 2.26 6.93
N LEU A 258 5.68 3.46 7.45
CA LEU A 258 6.84 4.26 7.04
C LEU A 258 8.17 3.55 7.32
N ALA A 259 8.27 2.81 8.43
CA ALA A 259 9.45 2.03 8.78
C ALA A 259 9.67 0.83 7.84
N GLN A 260 8.59 0.21 7.35
CA GLN A 260 8.62 -0.96 6.45
C GLN A 260 8.84 -0.60 4.97
N LEU A 261 8.79 0.69 4.61
CA LEU A 261 9.07 1.16 3.26
C LEU A 261 10.58 1.12 2.96
N ALA A 262 10.99 0.56 1.82
CA ALA A 262 12.39 0.57 1.39
C ALA A 262 12.91 2.02 1.19
N VAL A 263 14.23 2.23 1.24
CA VAL A 263 14.81 3.50 0.77
C VAL A 263 14.61 3.61 -0.74
N GLY A 264 14.15 4.76 -1.21
CA GLY A 264 13.58 4.97 -2.54
C GLY A 264 12.13 4.48 -2.68
N GLY A 265 11.58 3.76 -1.70
CA GLY A 265 10.21 3.25 -1.76
C GLY A 265 9.16 4.35 -1.62
N ARG A 266 7.93 4.08 -2.10
CA ARG A 266 6.79 5.03 -2.04
C ARG A 266 5.56 4.46 -1.33
N LEU A 267 5.07 5.17 -0.32
CA LEU A 267 3.77 4.94 0.27
C LEU A 267 2.73 5.87 -0.37
N VAL A 268 1.57 5.33 -0.75
CA VAL A 268 0.44 6.10 -1.28
C VAL A 268 -0.81 5.76 -0.48
N ALA A 269 -1.43 6.77 0.13
CA ALA A 269 -2.51 6.57 1.08
C ALA A 269 -3.45 7.79 1.15
N PRO A 270 -4.74 7.60 1.46
CA PRO A 270 -5.62 8.67 1.88
C PRO A 270 -5.35 9.04 3.35
N GLU A 271 -5.20 10.33 3.62
CA GLU A 271 -4.96 10.88 4.96
C GLU A 271 -5.98 11.98 5.27
N GLY A 272 -6.53 11.97 6.49
CA GLY A 272 -7.42 12.99 7.02
C GLY A 272 -8.72 12.46 7.64
N GLY A 273 -9.42 13.35 8.35
CA GLY A 273 -10.72 13.08 8.99
C GLY A 273 -11.90 13.41 8.07
N ALA A 274 -12.61 14.49 8.39
CA ALA A 274 -13.78 14.95 7.62
C ALA A 274 -13.45 15.42 6.19
N ARG A 275 -12.22 15.87 5.96
CA ARG A 275 -11.64 16.13 4.64
C ARG A 275 -10.41 15.22 4.50
N GLN A 276 -10.32 14.50 3.39
CA GLN A 276 -9.24 13.56 3.11
C GLN A 276 -8.50 13.97 1.83
N ARG A 277 -7.19 13.80 1.82
CA ARG A 277 -6.31 13.98 0.66
C ARG A 277 -5.58 12.68 0.38
N LEU A 278 -5.38 12.34 -0.89
CA LEU A 278 -4.40 11.33 -1.23
C LEU A 278 -3.01 11.95 -1.05
N VAL A 279 -2.12 11.25 -0.36
CA VAL A 279 -0.73 11.66 -0.14
C VAL A 279 0.21 10.58 -0.67
N MET A 280 1.33 11.03 -1.22
CA MET A 280 2.48 10.20 -1.55
C MET A 280 3.61 10.55 -0.57
N ILE A 281 4.25 9.53 -0.01
CA ILE A 281 5.44 9.68 0.83
C ILE A 281 6.55 8.82 0.24
N GLU A 282 7.65 9.45 -0.19
CA GLU A 282 8.86 8.77 -0.64
C GLU A 282 9.89 8.73 0.49
N ARG A 283 10.46 7.55 0.80
CA ARG A 283 11.56 7.43 1.77
C ARG A 283 12.88 7.73 1.08
N THR A 284 13.45 8.90 1.32
CA THR A 284 14.70 9.34 0.66
C THR A 284 15.97 8.85 1.35
N GLY A 285 15.86 8.27 2.55
CA GLY A 285 17.00 7.80 3.33
C GLY A 285 16.61 7.00 4.57
N ALA A 286 17.58 6.70 5.43
CA ALA A 286 17.36 5.84 6.61
C ALA A 286 16.28 6.39 7.57
N GLN A 287 16.22 7.71 7.75
CA GLN A 287 15.21 8.40 8.57
C GLN A 287 14.73 9.71 7.91
N SER A 288 14.64 9.72 6.57
CA SER A 288 14.18 10.89 5.82
C SER A 288 13.10 10.52 4.81
N TRP A 289 12.09 11.39 4.70
CA TRP A 289 10.94 11.21 3.82
C TRP A 289 10.56 12.54 3.18
N VAL A 290 10.02 12.48 1.97
CA VAL A 290 9.39 13.62 1.27
C VAL A 290 7.89 13.31 1.11
N ARG A 291 7.04 14.20 1.59
CA ARG A 291 5.57 14.12 1.49
C ARG A 291 5.07 15.03 0.38
N THR A 292 4.18 14.53 -0.46
CA THR A 292 3.50 15.27 -1.52
C THR A 292 1.99 15.05 -1.39
N GLU A 293 1.22 16.12 -1.29
CA GLU A 293 -0.23 16.04 -1.36
C GLU A 293 -0.69 15.98 -2.82
N LEU A 294 -1.72 15.19 -3.08
CA LEU A 294 -2.27 14.95 -4.40
C LEU A 294 -3.75 15.41 -4.42
N GLU A 295 -4.66 14.55 -4.89
CA GLU A 295 -6.08 14.88 -5.05
C GLU A 295 -6.89 14.81 -3.74
N ALA A 296 -8.06 15.44 -3.72
CA ALA A 296 -9.08 15.22 -2.70
C ALA A 296 -9.78 13.88 -2.95
N VAL A 297 -10.03 13.12 -1.88
CA VAL A 297 -10.56 11.75 -1.96
C VAL A 297 -11.57 11.47 -0.85
N ARG A 298 -12.25 10.32 -0.93
CA ARG A 298 -13.05 9.80 0.18
C ARG A 298 -12.94 8.28 0.26
N PHE A 299 -12.46 7.80 1.40
CA PHE A 299 -12.31 6.38 1.72
C PHE A 299 -12.98 6.04 3.06
N VAL A 300 -13.21 4.73 3.25
CA VAL A 300 -13.53 4.12 4.54
C VAL A 300 -12.38 4.36 5.54
N PRO A 301 -12.64 4.44 6.86
CA PRO A 301 -11.60 4.71 7.84
C PRO A 301 -10.64 3.52 8.01
N LEU A 302 -9.34 3.81 8.11
CA LEU A 302 -8.34 2.86 8.59
C LEU A 302 -8.55 2.66 10.09
N GLN A 303 -8.58 1.41 10.53
CA GLN A 303 -8.89 1.03 11.92
C GLN A 303 -7.94 -0.07 12.40
N SER A 304 -7.57 -0.01 13.69
CA SER A 304 -6.73 -0.99 14.36
C SER A 304 -7.52 -2.24 14.78
N GLY A 305 -6.81 -3.32 15.09
CA GLY A 305 -7.35 -4.62 15.49
C GLY A 305 -7.99 -5.38 14.34
N VAL A 306 -8.30 -6.65 14.59
CA VAL A 306 -9.01 -7.55 13.67
C VAL A 306 -10.47 -7.69 14.06
N LEU A 307 -11.32 -7.99 13.07
CA LEU A 307 -12.72 -8.36 13.23
C LEU A 307 -12.91 -9.78 12.67
N LEU A 308 -13.45 -10.67 13.49
CA LEU A 308 -13.71 -12.08 13.15
C LEU A 308 -15.10 -12.25 12.51
#